data_AF-A0A969HDR4-F1
#
_entry.id   AF-A0A969HDR4-F1
#
_cell.length_a   1.000
_cell.length_b   1.000
_cell.length_c   1.000
_cell.angle_alpha   90.00
_cell.angle_beta   90.00
_cell.angle_gamma   90.00
#
_symmetry.space_group_name_H-M   'P 1'
#
loop_
_entity.id
_entity.type
_entity.pdbx_description
1 polymer ?
#
loop_
_entity_poly.entity_id
_entity_poly.type
_entity_poly.pdbx_seq_one_letter_code
_entity_poly.pdbx_strand_id
1 'polypeptide(L)' 'MCADHRHGTPGETLENLRQPMPLGRKLFLFFRNNWRKLRTGSSCCGNHGEPGC' A
#
# COMPACT_ATOMS: atom_id res chain seq x y z
N MET A 1 13.90 -2.61 -8.65
CA MET A 1 14.32 -1.63 -7.64
C MET A 1 13.31 -1.62 -6.50
N CYS A 2 13.63 -2.22 -5.33
CA CYS A 2 12.81 -2.16 -4.11
C CYS A 2 13.72 -2.33 -2.88
N ALA A 3 14.85 -1.64 -2.85
CA ALA A 3 15.83 -1.79 -1.77
C ALA A 3 15.47 -0.94 -0.54
N ASP A 4 14.79 0.20 -0.73
CA ASP A 4 14.65 1.22 0.32
C ASP A 4 13.29 1.23 1.04
N HIS A 5 12.18 0.97 0.32
CA HIS A 5 10.82 1.03 0.86
C HIS A 5 10.09 -0.33 0.82
N ARG A 6 10.67 -1.37 1.40
CA ARG A 6 10.01 -2.70 1.47
C ARG A 6 8.85 -2.70 2.47
N HIS A 7 8.94 -1.86 3.49
CA HIS A 7 7.95 -1.67 4.55
C HIS A 7 7.63 -0.17 4.62
N GLY A 8 6.40 0.20 4.27
CA GLY A 8 5.92 1.57 4.45
C GLY A 8 5.91 1.90 5.94
N THR A 9 6.27 3.13 6.27
CA THR A 9 6.11 3.58 7.66
C THR A 9 4.62 3.76 7.96
N PRO A 10 4.19 3.61 9.22
CA PRO A 10 2.79 3.82 9.59
C PRO A 10 2.28 5.23 9.25
N GLY A 11 3.18 6.23 9.15
CA GLY A 11 2.84 7.58 8.68
C GLY A 11 2.46 7.62 7.20
N GLU A 12 3.28 7.01 6.34
CA GLU A 12 3.03 6.93 4.89
C GLU A 12 1.73 6.15 4.61
N THR A 13 1.48 5.07 5.34
CA THR A 13 0.24 4.30 5.22
C THR A 13 -1.00 5.12 5.55
N LEU A 14 -0.89 6.02 6.54
CA LEU A 14 -1.97 6.91 6.90
C LEU A 14 -2.18 8.02 5.86
N GLU A 15 -1.11 8.57 5.30
CA GLU A 15 -1.18 9.57 4.22
C GLU A 15 -1.80 8.98 2.94
N ASN A 16 -1.37 7.79 2.53
CA ASN A 16 -1.94 7.08 1.38
C ASN A 16 -3.41 6.70 1.61
N LEU A 17 -3.78 6.36 2.85
CA LEU A 17 -5.18 6.10 3.20
C LEU A 17 -6.03 7.38 3.18
N ARG A 18 -5.43 8.53 3.48
CA ARG A 18 -6.09 9.86 3.53
C ARG A 18 -6.28 10.47 2.14
N GLN A 19 -5.67 9.93 1.10
CA GLN A 19 -5.89 10.40 -0.27
C GLN A 19 -7.38 10.35 -0.67
N PRO A 20 -7.89 11.39 -1.34
CA PRO A 20 -9.27 11.44 -1.82
C PRO A 20 -9.43 10.50 -3.03
N MET A 21 -10.02 9.34 -2.80
CA MET A 21 -10.31 8.33 -3.83
C MET A 21 -11.69 7.69 -3.61
N PRO A 22 -12.35 7.21 -4.68
CA PRO A 22 -13.64 6.53 -4.55
C PRO A 22 -13.53 5.28 -3.69
N LEU A 23 -14.50 5.05 -2.79
CA LEU A 23 -14.51 3.95 -1.82
C LEU A 23 -14.24 2.57 -2.44
N GLY A 24 -14.84 2.28 -3.60
CA GLY A 24 -14.60 1.00 -4.30
C GLY A 24 -13.14 0.82 -4.73
N ARG A 25 -12.52 1.88 -5.26
CA ARG A 25 -11.10 1.86 -5.65
C ARG A 25 -10.19 1.77 -4.42
N LYS A 26 -10.55 2.46 -3.34
CA LYS A 26 -9.84 2.39 -2.05
C LYS A 26 -9.79 0.97 -1.49
N LEU A 27 -10.94 0.30 -1.44
CA LEU A 27 -11.03 -1.09 -0.99
C LEU A 27 -10.27 -2.03 -1.91
N PHE A 28 -10.43 -1.90 -3.22
CA PHE A 28 -9.70 -2.72 -4.19
C PHE A 28 -8.18 -2.61 -4.01
N LEU A 29 -7.65 -1.40 -3.91
CA LEU A 29 -6.22 -1.16 -3.71
C LEU A 29 -5.74 -1.70 -2.35
N PHE A 30 -6.52 -1.46 -1.29
CA PHE A 30 -6.22 -1.98 0.04
C PHE A 30 -6.13 -3.52 0.03
N PHE A 31 -7.13 -4.21 -0.53
CA PHE A 31 -7.12 -5.67 -0.63
C PHE A 31 -5.99 -6.18 -1.53
N ARG A 32 -5.77 -5.56 -2.69
CA ARG A 32 -4.69 -5.95 -3.62
C ARG A 32 -3.31 -5.83 -2.98
N ASN A 33 -3.07 -4.74 -2.25
CA ASN A 33 -1.78 -4.47 -1.60
C ASN A 33 -1.57 -5.38 -0.39
N ASN A 34 -2.61 -5.62 0.41
CA ASN A 34 -2.55 -6.60 1.50
C ASN A 34 -2.34 -8.03 0.97
N TRP A 35 -2.99 -8.40 -0.13
CA TRP A 35 -2.79 -9.71 -0.77
C TRP A 35 -1.36 -9.87 -1.29
N ARG A 36 -0.81 -8.83 -1.91
CA ARG A 36 0.57 -8.80 -2.37
C ARG A 36 1.54 -8.91 -1.19
N LYS A 37 1.29 -8.19 -0.09
CA LYS A 37 2.05 -8.31 1.16
C LYS A 37 2.04 -9.73 1.71
N LEU A 38 0.89 -10.40 1.69
CA LEU A 38 0.75 -11.79 2.13
C LEU A 38 1.54 -12.75 1.22
N ARG A 39 1.54 -12.51 -0.09
CA ARG A 39 2.16 -13.37 -1.10
C ARG A 39 3.67 -13.19 -1.24
N THR A 40 4.18 -11.96 -1.20
CA THR A 40 5.59 -11.63 -1.41
C THR A 40 6.32 -11.25 -0.13
N GLY A 41 5.62 -11.13 1.00
CA GLY A 41 6.19 -10.63 2.25
C GLY A 41 6.61 -9.16 2.22
N SER A 42 6.35 -8.45 1.11
CA SER A 42 6.78 -7.06 0.89
C SER A 42 5.56 -6.15 0.86
N SER A 43 5.54 -5.10 1.70
CA SER A 43 4.35 -4.27 1.92
C SER A 43 4.18 -3.15 0.88
N CYS A 44 5.29 -2.60 0.37
CA CYS A 44 5.29 -1.35 -0.42
C CYS A 44 6.03 -1.42 -1.76
N CYS A 45 6.70 -2.53 -2.04
CA CYS A 45 7.52 -2.69 -3.24
C CYS A 45 6.64 -2.70 -4.51
N GLY A 46 6.61 -1.58 -5.23
CA GLY A 46 5.87 -1.39 -6.48
C GLY A 46 4.39 -1.00 -6.31
N ASN A 47 4.02 -0.50 -5.14
CA ASN A 47 2.71 0.05 -4.79
C ASN A 47 2.85 1.22 -3.79
N HIS A 48 3.99 1.93 -3.86
CA HIS A 48 4.28 3.11 -3.05
C HIS A 48 3.30 4.22 -3.41
N GLY A 49 2.59 4.77 -2.43
CA GLY A 49 1.54 5.78 -2.66
C GLY A 49 0.11 5.23 -2.71
N GLU A 50 -0.08 3.90 -2.66
CA GLU A 50 -1.40 3.27 -2.66
C GLU A 50 -1.79 2.83 -1.23
N PRO A 51 -3.10 2.84 -0.87
CA PRO A 51 -3.54 2.42 0.46
C PRO A 51 -3.08 0.99 0.81
N GLY A 52 -2.49 0.82 1.99
CA GLY A 52 -1.92 -0.47 2.46
C GLY A 52 -0.40 -0.56 2.27
N CYS A 53 0.17 0.40 1.54
CA CYS A 53 1.49 0.96 1.75
C CYS A 53 1.28 2.32 2.44
#